data_AF-L2F625-F1
#
_entry.id   AF-L2F625-F1
#
_cell.length_a   1.000
_cell.length_b   1.000
_cell.length_c   1.000
_cell.angle_alpha   90.00
_cell.angle_beta   90.00
_cell.angle_gamma   90.00
#
_symmetry.space_group_name_H-M   'P 1'
#
loop_
_entity.id
_entity.type
_entity.pdbx_description
1 polymer ?
#
loop_
_entity_poly.entity_id
_entity_poly.type
_entity_poly.pdbx_seq_one_letter_code
_entity_poly.pdbx_strand_id
1 'polypeptide(L)'
;MTRINVIDVNELTDQHLFAEYREITRIFTLVNQACKKHPVSAILKKIPPTYRMSTGHVLFFYDKLNFIEQRYFHLRHEVLKRGFNVTLKDDIVAFRTLIDPRFYQDFHPTKTDIAVNIGRLLEKIHAKPNWYKIHGNLINDTNYCQQLQQLSK
;
A
#
# COMPACT_ATOMS: atom_id res chain seq x y z
N MET A 1 -4.37 2.24 10.73
CA MET A 1 -2.95 1.81 10.75
C MET A 1 -2.59 1.66 9.29
N THR A 2 -1.67 2.48 8.78
CA THR A 2 -1.35 2.49 7.35
C THR A 2 -0.86 1.12 6.88
N ARG A 3 -1.60 0.50 5.96
CA ARG A 3 -1.19 -0.73 5.27
C ARG A 3 -1.08 -0.48 3.78
N ILE A 4 0.09 -0.78 3.23
CA ILE A 4 0.40 -0.74 1.80
C ILE A 4 0.44 -2.18 1.29
N ASN A 5 -0.45 -2.47 0.35
CA ASN A 5 -0.47 -3.73 -0.36
C ASN A 5 0.53 -3.69 -1.51
N VAL A 6 0.90 -4.86 -2.04
CA VAL A 6 1.89 -4.96 -3.13
C VAL A 6 1.37 -5.75 -4.32
N ILE A 7 0.16 -6.31 -4.22
CA ILE A 7 -0.57 -6.86 -5.36
C ILE A 7 -1.17 -5.75 -6.23
N ASP A 8 -1.58 -6.14 -7.44
CA ASP A 8 -2.31 -5.27 -8.36
C ASP A 8 -3.56 -4.68 -7.70
N VAL A 9 -3.85 -3.41 -7.98
CA VAL A 9 -4.99 -2.68 -7.39
C VAL A 9 -6.34 -3.24 -7.86
N ASN A 10 -6.41 -3.83 -9.06
CA ASN A 10 -7.61 -4.45 -9.60
C ASN A 10 -8.02 -5.69 -8.78
N GLU A 11 -7.06 -6.40 -8.21
CA GLU A 11 -7.30 -7.59 -7.39
C GLU A 11 -7.82 -7.25 -5.99
N LEU A 12 -7.74 -5.97 -5.55
CA LEU A 12 -8.20 -5.57 -4.23
C LEU A 12 -9.72 -5.53 -4.15
N THR A 13 -10.28 -5.99 -3.03
CA THR A 13 -11.68 -5.72 -2.68
C THR A 13 -11.88 -4.22 -2.47
N ASP A 14 -13.11 -3.75 -2.67
CA ASP A 14 -13.55 -2.36 -2.54
C ASP A 14 -13.09 -1.74 -1.21
N GLN A 15 -13.25 -2.48 -0.12
CA GLN A 15 -12.87 -2.03 1.22
C GLN A 15 -11.35 -1.94 1.38
N HIS A 16 -10.60 -2.89 0.82
CA HIS A 16 -9.14 -2.87 0.88
C HIS A 16 -8.54 -1.77 0.01
N LEU A 17 -9.07 -1.61 -1.21
CA LEU A 17 -8.70 -0.55 -2.14
C LEU A 17 -8.91 0.83 -1.51
N PHE A 18 -10.11 1.09 -1.01
CA PHE A 18 -10.45 2.40 -0.46
C PHE A 18 -9.71 2.70 0.85
N ALA A 19 -9.51 1.69 1.70
CA ALA A 19 -8.70 1.84 2.91
C ALA A 19 -7.26 2.23 2.57
N GLU A 20 -6.65 1.54 1.62
CA GLU A 20 -5.28 1.84 1.19
C GLU A 20 -5.17 3.24 0.59
N TYR A 21 -6.08 3.61 -0.33
CA TYR A 21 -6.13 4.95 -0.92
C TYR A 21 -6.14 6.07 0.12
N ARG A 22 -6.93 5.91 1.20
CA ARG A 22 -7.01 6.91 2.27
C ARG A 22 -5.73 7.03 3.07
N GLU A 23 -4.99 5.94 3.23
CA GLU A 23 -3.84 5.85 4.13
C GLU A 23 -2.48 6.01 3.45
N ILE A 24 -2.35 5.68 2.15
CA ILE A 24 -1.07 5.62 1.44
C ILE A 24 -0.31 6.95 1.45
N THR A 25 -1.03 8.07 1.31
CA THR A 25 -0.41 9.41 1.26
C THR A 25 0.21 9.84 2.59
N ARG A 26 -0.14 9.19 3.72
CA ARG A 26 0.44 9.51 5.03
C ARG A 26 1.95 9.28 5.06
N ILE A 27 2.48 8.38 4.22
CA ILE A 27 3.91 8.03 4.19
C ILE A 27 4.77 9.23 3.84
N PHE A 28 4.38 10.03 2.84
CA PHE A 28 5.13 11.24 2.45
C PHE A 28 5.30 12.21 3.62
N THR A 29 4.22 12.45 4.38
CA THR A 29 4.26 13.32 5.55
C THR A 29 5.15 12.75 6.65
N LEU A 30 5.09 11.45 6.89
CA LEU A 30 5.93 10.77 7.89
C LEU A 30 7.42 10.85 7.54
N VAL A 31 7.78 10.61 6.27
CA VAL A 31 9.17 10.72 5.80
C VAL A 31 9.67 12.16 5.90
N ASN A 32 8.87 13.14 5.45
CA ASN A 32 9.23 14.56 5.56
C ASN A 32 9.47 14.97 7.03
N GLN A 33 8.57 14.57 7.94
CA GLN A 33 8.74 14.85 9.37
C GLN A 33 9.98 14.16 9.95
N ALA A 34 10.29 12.93 9.53
CA ALA A 34 11.48 12.21 9.97
C ALA A 34 12.76 12.93 9.50
N CYS A 35 12.81 13.38 8.24
CA CYS A 35 13.95 14.12 7.67
C CYS A 35 14.21 15.44 8.39
N LYS A 36 13.18 16.10 8.93
CA LYS A 36 13.31 17.31 9.75
C LYS A 36 13.87 17.04 11.15
N LYS A 37 13.72 15.81 11.67
CA LYS A 37 14.09 15.45 13.05
C LYS A 37 15.40 14.69 13.15
N HIS A 38 15.80 13.98 12.10
CA HIS A 38 16.92 13.06 12.13
C HIS A 38 17.77 13.18 10.87
N PRO A 39 19.10 12.96 10.97
CA PRO A 39 19.96 12.83 9.80
C PRO A 39 19.47 11.71 8.88
N VAL A 40 19.52 11.93 7.56
CA VAL A 40 19.06 10.96 6.55
C VAL A 40 19.69 9.58 6.75
N SER A 41 21.00 9.52 7.00
CA SER A 41 21.73 8.27 7.23
C SER A 41 21.22 7.48 8.44
N ALA A 42 20.73 8.15 9.49
CA ALA A 42 20.18 7.50 10.67
C ALA A 42 18.79 6.89 10.42
N ILE A 43 17.99 7.53 9.55
CA ILE A 43 16.68 7.02 9.15
C ILE A 43 16.86 5.79 8.27
N LEU A 44 17.69 5.89 7.23
CA LEU A 44 17.93 4.82 6.27
C LEU A 44 18.43 3.53 6.96
N LYS A 45 19.31 3.64 7.96
CA LYS A 45 19.80 2.49 8.75
C LYS A 45 18.70 1.73 9.51
N LYS A 46 17.56 2.35 9.81
CA LYS A 46 16.44 1.71 10.52
C LYS A 46 15.45 1.04 9.58
N ILE A 47 15.56 1.29 8.26
CA ILE A 47 14.65 0.73 7.28
C ILE A 47 14.86 -0.78 7.24
N PRO A 48 13.80 -1.57 7.46
CA PRO A 48 13.94 -3.01 7.37
C PRO A 48 14.31 -3.46 5.94
N PRO A 49 15.16 -4.48 5.79
CA PRO A 49 15.67 -4.88 4.47
C PRO A 49 14.65 -5.65 3.62
N THR A 50 13.61 -6.19 4.25
CA THR A 50 12.60 -7.05 3.62
C THR A 50 11.19 -6.57 3.92
N TYR A 51 10.31 -6.72 2.93
CA TYR A 51 8.90 -6.43 3.08
C TYR A 51 8.32 -7.26 4.22
N ARG A 52 7.43 -6.65 4.99
CA ARG A 52 6.84 -7.26 6.17
C ARG A 52 5.49 -6.66 6.47
N MET A 53 4.66 -7.44 7.14
CA MET A 53 3.40 -6.97 7.73
C MET A 53 3.61 -6.60 9.20
N SER A 54 2.79 -5.69 9.72
CA SER A 54 2.80 -5.18 11.11
C SER A 54 3.97 -4.23 11.46
N THR A 55 4.73 -4.50 12.53
CA THR A 55 5.79 -3.63 13.03
C THR A 55 6.87 -3.42 11.97
N GLY A 56 7.22 -2.16 11.73
CA GLY A 56 8.19 -1.79 10.70
C GLY A 56 7.63 -1.80 9.27
N HIS A 57 6.35 -2.12 9.05
CA HIS A 57 5.74 -2.11 7.71
C HIS A 57 5.80 -0.72 7.07
N VAL A 58 5.38 0.33 7.77
CA VAL A 58 5.42 1.70 7.22
C VAL A 58 6.87 2.16 7.03
N LEU A 59 7.74 1.83 7.98
CA LEU A 59 9.16 2.18 7.92
C LEU A 59 9.88 1.53 6.74
N PHE A 60 9.48 0.32 6.35
CA PHE A 60 9.99 -0.36 5.15
C PHE A 60 9.79 0.50 3.88
N PHE A 61 8.74 1.31 3.81
CA PHE A 61 8.45 2.15 2.65
C PHE A 61 9.07 3.54 2.69
N TYR A 62 9.83 3.88 3.74
CA TYR A 62 10.36 5.23 3.88
C TYR A 62 11.28 5.62 2.72
N ASP A 63 12.09 4.68 2.22
CA ASP A 63 12.99 4.89 1.09
C ASP A 63 12.37 4.58 -0.29
N LYS A 64 11.08 4.24 -0.33
CA LYS A 64 10.39 3.72 -1.52
C LYS A 64 9.32 4.68 -2.02
N LEU A 65 9.52 5.99 -1.89
CA LEU A 65 8.50 6.99 -2.21
C LEU A 65 8.13 7.00 -3.70
N ASN A 66 9.01 6.55 -4.60
CA ASN A 66 8.66 6.43 -6.03
C ASN A 66 7.61 5.32 -6.24
N PHE A 67 7.75 4.18 -5.56
CA PHE A 67 6.74 3.12 -5.56
C PHE A 67 5.41 3.61 -4.94
N ILE A 68 5.48 4.30 -3.81
CA ILE A 68 4.29 4.80 -3.11
C ILE A 68 3.51 5.81 -3.98
N GLU A 69 4.21 6.70 -4.68
CA GLU A 69 3.58 7.68 -5.57
C GLU A 69 2.90 7.02 -6.77
N GLN A 70 3.60 6.12 -7.48
CA GLN A 70 3.02 5.36 -8.59
C GLN A 70 1.80 4.55 -8.13
N ARG A 71 1.92 3.88 -6.98
CA ARG A 71 0.83 3.11 -6.40
C ARG A 71 -0.37 3.98 -6.02
N TYR A 72 -0.15 5.19 -5.48
CA TYR A 72 -1.25 6.12 -5.24
C TYR A 72 -2.01 6.44 -6.53
N PHE A 73 -1.32 6.69 -7.65
CA PHE A 73 -1.99 6.97 -8.92
C PHE A 73 -2.76 5.77 -9.47
N HIS A 74 -2.24 4.55 -9.32
CA HIS A 74 -2.99 3.32 -9.64
C HIS A 74 -4.24 3.17 -8.76
N LEU A 75 -4.11 3.39 -7.44
CA LEU A 75 -5.25 3.36 -6.51
C LEU A 75 -6.28 4.42 -6.87
N ARG A 76 -5.85 5.66 -7.13
CA ARG A 76 -6.68 6.79 -7.56
C ARG A 76 -7.48 6.44 -8.81
N HIS A 77 -6.82 5.87 -9.82
CA HIS A 77 -7.48 5.44 -11.04
C HIS A 77 -8.56 4.39 -10.74
N GLU A 78 -8.22 3.36 -9.96
CA GLU A 78 -9.12 2.26 -9.67
C GLU A 78 -10.32 2.69 -8.79
N VAL A 79 -10.13 3.55 -7.78
CA VAL A 79 -11.26 4.07 -6.98
C VAL A 79 -12.19 4.94 -7.81
N LEU A 80 -11.67 5.75 -8.74
CA LEU A 80 -12.50 6.54 -9.65
C LEU A 80 -13.27 5.64 -10.63
N LYS A 81 -12.59 4.64 -11.20
CA LYS A 81 -13.20 3.64 -12.10
C LYS A 81 -14.33 2.86 -11.42
N ARG A 82 -14.20 2.57 -10.13
CA ARG A 82 -15.25 1.92 -9.32
C ARG A 82 -16.34 2.88 -8.81
N GLY A 83 -16.28 4.17 -9.16
CA GLY A 83 -17.31 5.15 -8.81
C GLY A 83 -17.29 5.60 -7.35
N PHE A 84 -16.16 5.46 -6.64
CA PHE A 84 -16.05 5.99 -5.28
C PHE A 84 -16.02 7.53 -5.31
N ASN A 85 -16.79 8.16 -4.42
CA ASN A 85 -16.66 9.60 -4.17
C ASN A 85 -15.47 9.86 -3.25
N VAL A 86 -14.38 10.40 -3.81
CA VAL A 86 -13.10 10.59 -3.11
C VAL A 86 -12.51 11.98 -3.32
N THR A 87 -11.77 12.46 -2.33
CA THR A 87 -10.95 13.67 -2.46
C THR A 87 -9.58 13.29 -3.01
N LEU A 88 -9.23 13.85 -4.17
CA LEU A 88 -7.93 13.69 -4.78
C LEU A 88 -6.84 14.39 -3.96
N LYS A 89 -5.71 13.72 -3.78
CA LYS A 89 -4.52 14.18 -3.05
C LYS A 89 -3.32 14.22 -4.01
N ASP A 90 -3.51 14.83 -5.17
CA ASP A 90 -2.50 14.86 -6.23
C ASP A 90 -1.34 15.80 -5.87
N ASP A 91 -1.50 16.62 -4.82
CA ASP A 91 -0.47 17.46 -4.20
C ASP A 91 0.70 16.66 -3.60
N ILE A 92 0.58 15.34 -3.47
CA ILE A 92 1.69 14.47 -3.04
C ILE A 92 2.95 14.62 -3.90
N VAL A 93 2.82 15.01 -5.17
CA VAL A 93 3.96 15.20 -6.07
C VAL A 93 4.89 16.32 -5.61
N ALA A 94 4.38 17.28 -4.82
CA ALA A 94 5.18 18.36 -4.25
C ALA A 94 6.26 17.84 -3.28
N PHE A 95 6.09 16.65 -2.70
CA PHE A 95 7.12 16.07 -1.82
C PHE A 95 8.42 15.72 -2.55
N ARG A 96 8.41 15.60 -3.89
CA ARG A 96 9.61 15.34 -4.70
C ARG A 96 10.69 16.40 -4.52
N THR A 97 10.30 17.64 -4.22
CA THR A 97 11.24 18.75 -3.98
C THR A 97 11.51 18.99 -2.48
N LEU A 98 10.76 18.35 -1.58
CA LEU A 98 10.84 18.57 -0.14
C LEU A 98 11.61 17.50 0.61
N ILE A 99 11.75 16.30 0.04
CA ILE A 99 12.38 15.14 0.67
C ILE A 99 13.65 14.78 -0.09
N ASP A 100 14.68 14.37 0.65
CA ASP A 100 15.96 13.91 0.10
C ASP A 100 15.75 12.80 -0.96
N PRO A 101 16.37 12.89 -2.16
CA PRO A 101 16.18 11.92 -3.24
C PRO A 101 16.49 10.46 -2.87
N ARG A 102 17.30 10.21 -1.83
CA ARG A 102 17.55 8.85 -1.33
C ARG A 102 16.30 8.16 -0.80
N PHE A 103 15.22 8.90 -0.51
CA PHE A 103 13.94 8.32 -0.13
C PHE A 103 12.99 8.06 -1.32
N TYR A 104 13.35 8.51 -2.53
CA TYR A 104 12.58 8.33 -3.75
C TYR A 104 13.10 7.14 -4.58
N GLN A 105 13.42 6.02 -3.93
CA GLN A 105 13.75 4.78 -4.65
C GLN A 105 12.47 4.06 -5.06
N ASP A 106 12.64 3.13 -6.00
CA ASP A 106 11.57 2.23 -6.41
C ASP A 106 11.57 0.95 -5.58
N PHE A 107 10.49 0.18 -5.70
CA PHE A 107 10.35 -1.13 -5.10
C PHE A 107 9.57 -2.07 -6.01
N HIS A 108 10.19 -3.19 -6.32
CA HIS A 108 9.60 -4.24 -7.14
C HIS A 108 9.33 -5.45 -6.25
N PRO A 109 8.06 -5.70 -5.87
CA PRO A 109 7.70 -6.80 -4.97
C PRO A 109 8.13 -8.15 -5.53
N THR A 110 8.79 -8.95 -4.70
CA THR A 110 9.10 -10.36 -5.03
C THR A 110 7.87 -11.25 -4.81
N LYS A 111 7.91 -12.49 -5.31
CA LYS A 111 6.88 -13.50 -5.01
C LYS A 111 6.69 -13.71 -3.50
N THR A 112 7.77 -13.66 -2.73
CA THR A 112 7.72 -13.76 -1.26
C THR A 112 6.97 -12.57 -0.64
N ASP A 113 7.22 -11.36 -1.14
CA ASP A 113 6.54 -10.15 -0.64
C ASP A 113 5.04 -10.19 -0.95
N ILE A 114 4.70 -10.64 -2.16
CA ILE A 114 3.32 -10.86 -2.60
C ILE A 114 2.63 -11.90 -1.71
N ALA A 115 3.29 -13.03 -1.41
CA ALA A 115 2.75 -14.06 -0.52
C ALA A 115 2.48 -13.52 0.90
N VAL A 116 3.41 -12.74 1.46
CA VAL A 116 3.23 -12.05 2.75
C VAL A 116 2.03 -11.09 2.71
N ASN A 117 1.83 -10.39 1.61
CA ASN A 117 0.69 -9.49 1.45
C ASN A 117 -0.64 -10.22 1.33
N ILE A 118 -0.71 -11.26 0.50
CA ILE A 118 -1.90 -12.11 0.35
C ILE A 118 -2.28 -12.73 1.69
N GLY A 119 -1.33 -13.27 2.46
CA GLY A 119 -1.61 -13.82 3.79
C GLY A 119 -2.36 -12.83 4.70
N ARG A 120 -1.99 -11.55 4.66
CA ARG A 120 -2.67 -10.50 5.42
C ARG A 120 -4.05 -10.15 4.89
N LEU A 121 -4.26 -10.18 3.57
CA LEU A 121 -5.57 -9.95 2.96
C LEU A 121 -6.54 -11.08 3.32
N LEU A 122 -6.09 -12.34 3.22
CA LEU A 122 -6.87 -13.53 3.59
C LEU A 122 -7.29 -13.49 5.06
N GLU A 123 -6.35 -13.18 5.97
CA GLU A 123 -6.65 -13.03 7.41
C GLU A 123 -7.79 -12.02 7.64
N LYS A 124 -7.80 -10.91 6.90
CA LYS A 124 -8.84 -9.88 7.02
C LYS A 124 -10.18 -10.29 6.46
N ILE A 125 -10.18 -11.08 5.39
CA ILE A 125 -11.40 -11.62 4.78
C ILE A 125 -12.03 -12.64 5.72
N HIS A 126 -11.24 -13.60 6.20
CA HIS A 126 -11.72 -14.61 7.15
C HIS A 126 -12.23 -14.02 8.46
N ALA A 127 -11.65 -12.90 8.92
CA ALA A 127 -12.13 -12.21 10.13
C ALA A 127 -13.50 -11.52 9.94
N LYS A 128 -13.96 -11.31 8.71
CA LYS A 128 -15.25 -10.70 8.38
C LYS A 128 -15.89 -11.40 7.17
N PRO A 129 -16.37 -12.64 7.33
CA PRO A 129 -16.96 -13.38 6.23
C PRO A 129 -18.19 -12.65 5.67
N ASN A 130 -18.41 -12.77 4.36
CA ASN A 130 -19.55 -12.19 3.63
C ASN A 130 -19.67 -10.65 3.75
N TRP A 131 -18.55 -9.94 3.92
CA TRP A 131 -18.54 -8.48 4.05
C TRP A 131 -17.85 -7.77 2.88
N TYR A 132 -16.83 -8.39 2.31
CA TYR A 132 -16.02 -7.77 1.27
C TYR A 132 -16.72 -7.79 -0.09
N LYS A 133 -16.41 -6.77 -0.89
CA LYS A 133 -17.08 -6.52 -2.17
C LYS A 133 -16.10 -6.22 -3.28
N ILE A 134 -16.51 -6.48 -4.51
CA ILE A 134 -15.85 -6.02 -5.73
C ILE A 134 -16.92 -5.39 -6.60
N HIS A 135 -16.71 -4.13 -7.00
CA HIS A 135 -17.68 -3.35 -7.76
C HIS A 135 -19.08 -3.32 -7.10
N GLY A 136 -19.11 -3.22 -5.77
CA GLY A 136 -20.35 -3.18 -4.97
C GLY A 136 -21.02 -4.53 -4.71
N ASN A 137 -20.58 -5.60 -5.39
CA ASN A 137 -21.12 -6.95 -5.26
C ASN A 137 -20.34 -7.74 -4.21
N LEU A 138 -21.05 -8.50 -3.36
CA LEU A 138 -20.40 -9.39 -2.40
C LEU A 138 -19.54 -10.43 -3.13
N ILE A 139 -18.32 -10.63 -2.63
CA ILE A 139 -17.46 -11.70 -3.15
C ILE A 139 -17.96 -13.06 -2.65
N ASN A 140 -17.65 -14.12 -3.40
CA ASN A 140 -17.61 -15.46 -2.84
C ASN A 140 -16.26 -15.62 -2.13
N ASP A 141 -16.25 -15.62 -0.80
CA ASP A 141 -15.02 -15.63 0.00
C ASP A 141 -14.08 -16.77 -0.39
N THR A 142 -14.59 -18.00 -0.59
CA THR A 142 -13.79 -19.17 -0.95
C THR A 142 -13.11 -19.00 -2.30
N ASN A 143 -13.87 -18.67 -3.35
CA ASN A 143 -13.34 -18.53 -4.71
C ASN A 143 -12.34 -17.38 -4.80
N TYR A 144 -12.65 -16.25 -4.16
CA TYR A 144 -11.79 -15.08 -4.16
C TYR A 144 -10.48 -15.34 -3.40
N CYS A 145 -10.54 -16.00 -2.24
CA CYS A 145 -9.34 -16.38 -1.50
C CYS A 145 -8.45 -17.35 -2.30
N GLN A 146 -9.03 -18.31 -3.03
CA GLN A 146 -8.28 -19.21 -3.90
C GLN A 146 -7.60 -18.48 -5.06
N GLN A 147 -8.30 -17.53 -5.71
CA GLN A 147 -7.72 -16.68 -6.75
C GLN A 147 -6.53 -15.88 -6.21
N LEU A 148 -6.66 -15.22 -5.06
CA LEU A 148 -5.56 -14.46 -4.47
C LEU A 148 -4.33 -15.34 -4.22
N GLN A 149 -4.51 -16.56 -3.73
CA GLN A 149 -3.40 -17.49 -3.48
C GLN A 149 -2.63 -17.88 -4.77
N GLN A 150 -3.30 -17.87 -5.93
CA GLN A 150 -2.64 -18.16 -7.21
C GLN A 150 -1.67 -17.05 -7.63
N LEU A 151 -1.90 -15.80 -7.22
CA LEU A 151 -1.01 -14.66 -7.51
C LEU A 151 0.37 -14.77 -6.84
N SER A 152 0.48 -15.58 -5.78
CA SER A 152 1.77 -15.83 -5.09
C SER A 152 2.55 -17.04 -5.61
N LYS A 153 2.00 -17.81 -6.56
CA LYS A 153 2.66 -19.00 -7.13
C LYS A 153 3.65 -18.62 -8.23
#